data_AF-A0A3D3UG05-F1
#
_entry.id   AF-A0A3D3UG05-F1
#
_cell.length_a   1.000
_cell.length_b   1.000
_cell.length_c   1.000
_cell.angle_alpha   90.00
_cell.angle_beta   90.00
_cell.angle_gamma   90.00
#
_symmetry.space_group_name_H-M   'P 1'
#
loop_
_entity.id
_entity.type
_entity.pdbx_description
1 polymer ?
#
loop_
_entity_poly.entity_id
_entity_poly.type
_entity_poly.pdbx_seq_one_letter_code
_entity_poly.pdbx_strand_id
1 'polypeptide(L)'
;RGQGQRTRLIGRERGYHGTGFGGISVGGLVNNRNMFGPLLPGTDHLPHTYDIEKQPYSRGEPEWGIERADALEHLVALHGADTIAAVIVEP
;
A
#
# COMPACT_ATOMS: atom_id res chain seq x y z
N ARG A 1 23.53 11.79 -6.36
CA ARG A 1 23.19 11.09 -5.08
C ARG A 1 22.57 12.13 -4.16
N GLY A 2 21.42 11.81 -3.54
CA GLY A 2 20.60 12.74 -2.75
C GLY A 2 19.24 13.00 -3.39
N GLN A 3 18.30 12.05 -3.31
CA GLN A 3 16.92 12.21 -3.77
C GLN A 3 16.03 12.61 -2.58
N GLY A 4 16.30 13.78 -1.99
CA GLY A 4 15.64 14.25 -0.76
C GLY A 4 14.13 14.48 -0.91
N GLN A 5 13.64 14.57 -2.14
CA GLN A 5 12.24 14.70 -2.47
C GLN A 5 11.47 13.36 -2.46
N ARG A 6 12.16 12.21 -2.41
CA ARG A 6 11.53 10.89 -2.29
C ARG A 6 11.14 10.61 -0.84
N THR A 7 9.93 11.00 -0.48
CA THR A 7 9.43 10.90 0.91
C THR A 7 8.13 10.13 1.03
N ARG A 8 7.38 9.94 -0.07
CA ARG A 8 6.07 9.27 -0.06
C ARG A 8 6.22 7.77 0.14
N LEU A 9 5.37 7.21 0.99
CA LEU A 9 5.28 5.77 1.26
C LEU A 9 3.96 5.23 0.73
N ILE A 10 3.98 4.03 0.17
CA ILE A 10 2.78 3.33 -0.29
C ILE A 10 2.66 2.02 0.49
N GLY A 11 1.58 1.90 1.26
CA GLY A 11 1.18 0.67 1.92
C GLY A 11 0.06 -0.04 1.17
N ARG A 12 -0.68 -0.91 1.87
CA ARG A 12 -1.84 -1.63 1.32
C ARG A 12 -2.98 -1.68 2.32
N GLU A 13 -4.19 -1.52 1.84
CA GLU A 13 -5.39 -1.78 2.62
C GLU A 13 -5.35 -3.17 3.24
N ARG A 14 -5.81 -3.30 4.49
CA ARG A 14 -5.74 -4.54 5.29
C ARG A 14 -4.33 -5.09 5.52
N GLY A 15 -3.27 -4.40 5.09
CA GLY A 15 -1.89 -4.79 5.38
C GLY A 15 -1.49 -4.52 6.81
N TYR A 16 -0.59 -5.33 7.36
CA TYR A 16 -0.07 -5.19 8.73
C TYR A 16 1.45 -5.02 8.75
N HIS A 17 1.91 -3.88 9.26
CA HIS A 17 3.35 -3.54 9.36
C HIS A 17 3.75 -3.16 10.78
N GLY A 18 3.07 -3.73 11.78
CA GLY A 18 3.29 -3.48 13.21
C GLY A 18 2.39 -2.37 13.78
N THR A 19 2.61 -2.09 15.06
CA THR A 19 1.81 -1.14 15.87
C THR A 19 2.56 0.12 16.27
N GLY A 20 3.78 0.31 15.76
CA GLY A 20 4.51 1.58 15.90
C GLY A 20 4.01 2.65 14.93
N PHE A 21 4.36 3.91 15.16
CA PHE A 21 3.92 5.07 14.36
C PHE A 21 4.14 4.89 12.84
N GLY A 22 5.32 4.44 12.43
CA GLY A 22 5.62 4.17 11.01
C GLY A 22 4.82 2.99 10.45
N GLY A 23 4.73 1.89 11.20
CA GLY A 23 4.00 0.69 10.81
C GLY A 23 2.50 0.92 10.64
N ILE A 24 1.89 1.67 11.55
CA ILE A 24 0.48 2.07 11.47
C ILE A 24 0.24 3.02 10.29
N SER A 25 1.21 3.88 9.96
CA SER A 25 1.11 4.81 8.82
C SER A 25 0.93 4.08 7.49
N VAL A 26 1.73 3.04 7.23
CA VAL A 26 1.67 2.25 6.00
C VAL A 26 0.73 1.04 6.10
N GLY A 27 0.35 0.63 7.32
CA GLY A 27 -0.66 -0.40 7.55
C GLY A 27 -2.07 0.07 7.16
N GLY A 28 -2.91 -0.87 6.73
CA GLY A 28 -4.28 -0.62 6.27
C GLY A 28 -5.37 -1.06 7.25
N LEU A 29 -5.01 -1.43 8.49
CA LEU A 29 -5.97 -1.82 9.52
C LEU A 29 -6.53 -0.59 10.23
N VAL A 30 -7.76 -0.21 9.87
CA VAL A 30 -8.47 0.98 10.36
C VAL A 30 -8.48 1.09 11.89
N ASN A 31 -8.74 -0.01 12.61
CA ASN A 31 -8.76 -0.02 14.07
C ASN A 31 -7.40 0.35 14.71
N ASN A 32 -6.29 -0.01 14.05
CA ASN A 32 -4.95 0.35 14.53
C ASN A 32 -4.63 1.82 14.24
N ARG A 33 -5.25 2.41 13.20
CA ARG A 33 -5.03 3.79 12.78
C ARG A 33 -5.88 4.77 13.56
N ASN A 34 -7.17 4.48 13.75
CA ASN A 34 -8.16 5.41 14.32
C ASN A 34 -7.83 5.93 15.73
N MET A 35 -7.01 5.17 16.48
CA MET A 35 -6.59 5.53 17.83
C MET A 35 -5.52 6.62 17.86
N PHE A 36 -4.87 6.89 16.72
CA PHE A 36 -3.78 7.84 16.59
C PHE A 36 -4.19 8.86 15.52
N GLY A 37 -3.92 10.14 15.75
CA GLY A 37 -4.38 11.23 14.88
C GLY A 37 -3.70 11.22 13.49
N PRO A 38 -3.23 12.37 12.98
CA PRO A 38 -2.52 12.37 11.70
C PRO A 38 -1.24 11.50 11.78
N LEU A 39 -1.13 10.56 10.85
CA LEU A 39 0.00 9.64 10.71
C LEU A 39 1.08 10.27 9.81
N LEU A 40 2.07 9.49 9.33
CA LEU A 40 3.10 10.03 8.44
C LEU A 40 2.46 10.71 7.20
N PRO A 41 2.81 11.98 6.93
CA PRO A 41 2.29 12.69 5.78
C PRO A 41 2.79 12.05 4.48
N GLY A 42 1.98 12.12 3.44
CA GLY A 42 2.33 11.50 2.16
C GLY A 42 2.38 9.98 2.24
N THR A 43 1.46 9.35 2.97
CA THR A 43 1.24 7.92 2.90
C THR A 43 -0.01 7.63 2.07
N ASP A 44 0.10 6.72 1.11
CA ASP A 44 -1.02 6.18 0.32
C ASP A 44 -1.15 4.66 0.51
N HIS A 45 -2.27 4.11 0.04
CA HIS A 45 -2.57 2.69 0.17
C HIS A 45 -3.07 2.09 -1.14
N LEU A 46 -2.47 0.97 -1.54
CA LEU A 46 -2.98 0.10 -2.60
C LEU A 46 -4.25 -0.63 -2.13
N PRO A 47 -5.16 -1.00 -3.05
CA PRO A 47 -6.30 -1.84 -2.72
C PRO A 47 -5.84 -3.21 -2.20
N HIS A 48 -6.67 -3.83 -1.36
CA HIS A 48 -6.36 -5.16 -0.84
C HIS A 48 -6.44 -6.26 -1.90
N THR A 49 -5.81 -7.41 -1.61
CA THR A 49 -5.67 -8.52 -2.57
C THR A 49 -6.84 -9.51 -2.57
N TYR A 50 -7.74 -9.41 -1.60
CA TYR A 50 -8.87 -10.34 -1.49
C TYR A 50 -10.02 -9.97 -2.46
N ASP A 51 -10.46 -10.94 -3.25
CA ASP A 51 -11.62 -10.90 -4.15
C ASP A 51 -12.40 -12.22 -3.98
N ILE A 52 -13.59 -12.14 -3.38
CA ILE A 52 -14.38 -13.32 -3.03
C ILE A 52 -14.92 -14.08 -4.25
N GLU A 53 -15.19 -13.38 -5.36
CA GLU A 53 -15.73 -13.99 -6.57
C GLU A 53 -14.65 -14.76 -7.32
N LYS A 54 -13.40 -14.29 -7.25
CA LYS A 54 -12.27 -14.86 -7.99
C LYS A 54 -11.36 -15.76 -7.16
N GLN A 55 -11.48 -15.76 -5.82
CA GLN A 55 -10.65 -16.56 -4.90
C GLN A 55 -11.42 -17.60 -4.04
N PRO A 56 -12.44 -18.33 -4.55
CA PRO A 56 -12.99 -19.45 -3.79
C PRO A 56 -11.97 -20.60 -3.68
N TYR A 57 -11.15 -20.81 -4.71
CA TYR A 57 -10.01 -21.73 -4.75
C TYR A 57 -9.11 -21.37 -5.94
N SER A 58 -7.83 -21.07 -5.68
CA SER A 58 -6.86 -20.73 -6.72
C SER A 58 -5.64 -21.64 -6.60
N ARG A 59 -5.23 -22.28 -7.70
CA ARG A 59 -4.00 -23.08 -7.78
C ARG A 59 -3.00 -22.36 -8.68
N GLY A 60 -1.77 -22.17 -8.20
CA GLY A 60 -0.75 -21.45 -8.96
C GLY A 60 -1.07 -19.97 -9.12
N GLU A 61 -0.47 -19.36 -10.14
CA GLU A 61 -0.67 -17.94 -10.48
C GLU A 61 -2.00 -17.75 -11.24
N PRO A 62 -2.91 -16.90 -10.75
CA PRO A 62 -4.15 -16.59 -11.45
C PRO A 62 -3.94 -15.74 -12.70
N GLU A 63 -4.79 -15.89 -13.72
CA GLU A 63 -4.80 -15.04 -14.94
C GLU A 63 -5.33 -13.61 -14.69
N TRP A 64 -5.72 -13.29 -13.45
CA TRP A 64 -6.33 -12.03 -13.04
C TRP A 64 -5.55 -11.42 -11.88
N GLY A 65 -5.76 -10.13 -11.61
CA GLY A 65 -5.08 -9.41 -10.54
C GLY A 65 -4.10 -8.34 -11.03
N ILE A 66 -3.89 -8.24 -12.35
CA ILE A 66 -3.07 -7.19 -12.97
C ILE A 66 -3.56 -5.79 -12.64
N GLU A 67 -4.88 -5.63 -12.41
CA GLU A 67 -5.50 -4.37 -12.01
C GLU A 67 -4.91 -3.78 -10.71
N ARG A 68 -4.28 -4.63 -9.88
CA ARG A 68 -3.59 -4.20 -8.66
C ARG A 68 -2.24 -3.56 -8.95
N ALA A 69 -1.55 -4.03 -9.99
CA ALA A 69 -0.35 -3.37 -10.49
C ALA A 69 -0.72 -2.04 -11.17
N ASP A 70 -1.82 -2.00 -11.92
CA ASP A 70 -2.34 -0.77 -12.53
C ASP A 70 -2.68 0.29 -11.47
N ALA A 71 -3.17 -0.12 -10.30
CA ALA A 71 -3.40 0.79 -9.18
C ALA A 71 -2.09 1.42 -8.65
N LEU A 72 -0.98 0.67 -8.65
CA LEU A 72 0.33 1.23 -8.31
C LEU A 72 0.80 2.23 -9.37
N GLU A 73 0.69 1.89 -10.66
CA GLU A 73 1.01 2.80 -11.76
C GLU A 73 0.19 4.10 -11.68
N HIS A 74 -1.09 4.00 -11.31
CA HIS A 74 -1.94 5.17 -11.08
C HIS A 74 -1.40 6.07 -9.95
N LEU A 75 -0.99 5.50 -8.81
CA LEU A 75 -0.39 6.27 -7.72
C LEU A 75 0.95 6.90 -8.12
N VAL A 76 1.75 6.18 -8.91
CA VAL A 76 3.01 6.70 -9.47
C VAL A 76 2.74 7.89 -10.40
N ALA A 77 1.75 7.80 -11.28
CA ALA A 77 1.36 8.89 -12.17
C ALA A 77 0.78 10.09 -11.41
N LEU A 78 -0.01 9.85 -10.36
CA LEU A 78 -0.63 10.88 -9.53
C LEU A 78 0.39 11.70 -8.74
N HIS A 79 1.40 11.04 -8.15
CA HIS A 79 2.34 11.68 -7.24
C HIS A 79 3.72 11.97 -7.84
N GLY A 80 4.01 11.42 -9.02
CA GLY A 80 5.33 11.45 -9.64
C GLY A 80 6.27 10.40 -9.05
N ALA A 81 6.88 9.60 -9.92
CA ALA A 81 7.83 8.53 -9.53
C ALA A 81 9.05 9.05 -8.75
N ASP A 82 9.39 10.32 -8.92
CA ASP A 82 10.51 10.97 -8.25
C ASP A 82 10.19 11.40 -6.82
N THR A 83 8.94 11.30 -6.35
CA THR A 83 8.52 11.59 -4.96
C THR A 83 8.30 10.35 -4.10
N ILE A 84 8.19 9.17 -4.72
CA ILE A 84 7.93 7.89 -4.02
C ILE A 84 9.24 7.30 -3.51
N ALA A 85 9.26 7.00 -2.22
CA ALA A 85 10.39 6.38 -1.54
C ALA A 85 10.31 4.84 -1.52
N ALA A 86 9.12 4.30 -1.22
CA ALA A 86 8.94 2.86 -1.06
C ALA A 86 7.48 2.41 -1.25
N VAL A 87 7.33 1.16 -1.67
CA VAL A 87 6.10 0.37 -1.62
C VAL A 87 6.33 -0.77 -0.62
N ILE A 88 5.44 -0.93 0.36
CA ILE A 88 5.59 -1.91 1.44
C ILE A 88 4.39 -2.85 1.40
N VAL A 89 4.66 -4.13 1.09
CA VAL A 89 3.64 -5.18 0.95
C VAL A 89 4.11 -6.47 1.60
N GLU A 90 3.16 -7.21 2.16
CA GLU A 90 3.38 -8.58 2.64
C GLU A 90 3.31 -9.55 1.45
N PRO A 91 4.10 -10.66 1.44
CA PRO A 91 4.00 -11.71 0.42
C PRO A 91 2.64 -12.41 0.37
#